data_AF-A0A383DTE0-F1
#
_entry.id   AF-A0A383DTE0-F1
#
_cell.length_a   1.000
_cell.length_b   1.000
_cell.length_c   1.000
_cell.angle_alpha   90.00
_cell.angle_beta   90.00
_cell.angle_gamma   90.00
#
_symmetry.space_group_name_H-M   'P 1'
#
loop_
_entity.id
_entity.type
_entity.pdbx_description
1 polymer ?
#
loop_
_entity_poly.entity_id
_entity_poly.type
_entity_poly.pdbx_seq_one_letter_code
_entity_poly.pdbx_strand_id
1 'polypeptide(L)'
;MIEIAIAAIIVALIFDFVNGFNDSANSVATVIGTRVLKPLHAVALSAAANFVGPFVFGVAVATTIAKGIVSPDEITVYMIIGGLAGAIAWSSLCTYFGLPISNSHSLIGGIMGAGIIGLGFEQLVYGGLTKVFAGIIIAPIGGIIFGMALVGIIIAIFAKRRPAVVNRTFGRLSIISSAWLALTHGANDGQKTMGIIVLILFSADLISEIHMPLWVIFAAA
;
A
#
# COMPACT_ATOMS: atom_id res chain seq x y z
N MET A 1 -1.04 -4.06 -28.87
CA MET A 1 -0.20 -3.68 -27.69
C MET A 1 -1.01 -2.86 -26.70
N ILE A 2 -1.75 -1.86 -27.17
CA ILE A 2 -2.66 -1.05 -26.35
C ILE A 2 -3.74 -1.92 -25.67
N GLU A 3 -4.29 -2.92 -26.37
CA GLU A 3 -5.32 -3.80 -25.84
C GLU A 3 -4.81 -4.60 -24.63
N ILE A 4 -3.57 -5.09 -24.71
CA ILE A 4 -2.92 -5.84 -23.64
C ILE A 4 -2.57 -4.91 -22.47
N ALA A 5 -2.13 -3.68 -22.76
CA ALA A 5 -1.87 -2.68 -21.72
C ALA A 5 -3.16 -2.32 -20.96
N ILE A 6 -4.29 -2.14 -21.65
CA ILE A 6 -5.60 -1.90 -21.02
C ILE A 6 -5.99 -3.09 -20.14
N ALA A 7 -5.85 -4.31 -20.65
CA ALA A 7 -6.11 -5.52 -19.87
C ALA A 7 -5.22 -5.59 -18.61
N ALA A 8 -3.93 -5.27 -18.74
CA ALA A 8 -2.99 -5.25 -17.62
C ALA A 8 -3.34 -4.17 -16.59
N ILE A 9 -3.79 -2.99 -17.03
CA ILE A 9 -4.26 -1.92 -16.13
C ILE A 9 -5.50 -2.40 -15.36
N ILE A 10 -6.44 -3.08 -16.01
CA ILE A 10 -7.60 -3.67 -15.34
C ILE A 10 -7.14 -4.68 -14.27
N VAL A 11 -6.16 -5.54 -14.59
CA VAL A 11 -5.59 -6.48 -13.60
C VAL A 11 -4.90 -5.74 -12.44
N ALA A 12 -4.19 -4.64 -12.70
CA ALA A 12 -3.59 -3.81 -11.66
C ALA A 12 -4.64 -3.17 -10.75
N LEU A 13 -5.76 -2.70 -11.30
CA LEU A 13 -6.88 -2.16 -10.52
C LEU A 13 -7.61 -3.26 -9.71
N ILE A 14 -7.68 -4.49 -10.24
CA ILE A 14 -8.18 -5.64 -9.47
C ILE A 14 -7.25 -5.94 -8.30
N PHE A 15 -5.93 -5.92 -8.52
CA PHE A 15 -4.96 -6.05 -7.43
C PHE A 15 -5.14 -4.95 -6.38
N ASP A 16 -5.35 -3.70 -6.80
CA ASP A 16 -5.57 -2.58 -5.90
C ASP A 16 -6.83 -2.75 -5.04
N PHE A 17 -7.93 -3.22 -5.66
CA PHE A 17 -9.14 -3.56 -4.93
C PHE A 17 -8.93 -4.68 -3.92
N VAL A 18 -8.24 -5.76 -4.31
CA VAL A 18 -7.92 -6.89 -3.41
C VAL A 18 -7.03 -6.43 -2.26
N ASN A 19 -6.07 -5.55 -2.56
CA ASN A 19 -5.21 -4.92 -1.56
C ASN A 19 -6.02 -4.13 -0.54
N GLY A 20 -6.89 -3.22 -1.01
CA GLY A 20 -7.79 -2.45 -0.15
C GLY A 20 -8.73 -3.33 0.67
N PHE A 21 -9.24 -4.43 0.10
CA PHE A 21 -10.11 -5.35 0.80
C PHE A 21 -9.41 -6.01 2.00
N ASN A 22 -8.18 -6.48 1.80
CA ASN A 22 -7.35 -7.08 2.86
C ASN A 22 -6.94 -6.06 3.93
N ASP A 23 -6.52 -4.86 3.52
CA ASP A 23 -5.88 -3.89 4.41
C ASP A 23 -6.87 -2.91 5.07
N SER A 24 -8.12 -2.91 4.64
CA SER A 24 -9.20 -2.06 5.19
C SER A 24 -9.27 -2.14 6.72
N ALA A 25 -9.06 -3.32 7.30
CA ALA A 25 -9.07 -3.55 8.74
C ALA A 25 -8.02 -2.73 9.50
N ASN A 26 -6.84 -2.48 8.92
CA ASN A 26 -5.70 -1.83 9.59
C ASN A 26 -6.04 -0.40 10.04
N SER A 27 -6.84 0.31 9.24
CA SER A 27 -7.16 1.72 9.48
C SER A 27 -8.40 1.95 10.34
N VAL A 28 -9.33 0.98 10.39
CA VAL A 28 -10.64 1.12 11.07
C VAL A 28 -10.77 0.33 12.37
N ALA A 29 -9.92 -0.68 12.59
CA ALA A 29 -10.06 -1.60 13.74
C ALA A 29 -10.05 -0.87 15.10
N THR A 30 -9.23 0.18 15.25
CA THR A 30 -9.10 0.90 16.52
C THR A 30 -10.36 1.68 16.88
N VAL A 31 -10.93 2.44 15.94
CA VAL A 31 -12.14 3.27 16.17
C VAL A 31 -13.42 2.44 16.27
N ILE A 32 -13.49 1.30 15.57
CA ILE A 32 -14.59 0.34 15.69
C ILE A 32 -14.48 -0.44 17.01
N GLY A 33 -13.29 -0.97 17.33
CA GLY A 33 -13.04 -1.77 18.53
C GLY A 33 -13.27 -0.97 19.83
N THR A 34 -12.90 0.32 19.82
CA THR A 34 -13.18 1.24 20.93
C THR A 34 -14.62 1.77 20.95
N ARG A 35 -15.45 1.40 19.97
CA ARG A 35 -16.84 1.84 19.79
C ARG A 35 -17.03 3.36 19.72
N VAL A 36 -15.97 4.07 19.32
CA VAL A 36 -16.00 5.52 19.10
C VAL A 36 -16.79 5.86 17.84
N LEU A 37 -16.66 5.03 16.79
CA LEU A 37 -17.43 5.14 15.56
C LEU A 37 -18.21 3.86 15.27
N LYS A 38 -19.39 4.01 14.67
CA LYS A 38 -20.09 2.87 14.08
C LYS A 38 -19.33 2.40 12.82
N PRO A 39 -19.35 1.09 12.49
CA PRO A 39 -18.58 0.54 11.37
C PRO A 39 -18.70 1.33 10.06
N LEU A 40 -19.92 1.67 9.64
CA LEU A 40 -20.13 2.38 8.37
C LEU A 40 -19.45 3.77 8.32
N HIS A 41 -19.43 4.49 9.44
CA HIS A 41 -18.77 5.80 9.51
C HIS A 41 -17.24 5.67 9.53
N ALA A 42 -16.71 4.64 10.20
CA ALA A 42 -15.28 4.36 10.21
C ALA A 42 -14.78 4.00 8.80
N VAL A 43 -15.52 3.15 8.08
CA VAL A 43 -15.22 2.78 6.70
C VAL A 43 -15.31 4.00 5.77
N ALA A 44 -16.36 4.82 5.88
CA ALA A 44 -16.50 6.02 5.06
C ALA A 44 -15.36 7.04 5.29
N LEU A 45 -14.96 7.25 6.55
CA LEU A 45 -13.82 8.10 6.89
C LEU A 45 -12.52 7.54 6.31
N SER A 46 -12.30 6.23 6.45
CA SER A 46 -11.10 5.57 5.92
C SER A 46 -11.06 5.63 4.40
N ALA A 47 -12.17 5.38 3.71
CA ALA A 47 -12.25 5.46 2.26
C ALA A 47 -11.93 6.87 1.75
N ALA A 48 -12.54 7.91 2.34
CA ALA A 48 -12.27 9.29 1.97
C ALA A 48 -10.80 9.69 2.23
N ALA A 49 -10.23 9.26 3.35
CA ALA A 49 -8.83 9.54 3.67
C ALA A 49 -7.86 8.78 2.75
N ASN A 50 -8.13 7.50 2.44
CA ASN A 50 -7.30 6.72 1.51
C ASN A 50 -7.31 7.36 0.12
N PHE A 51 -8.49 7.76 -0.38
CA PHE A 51 -8.62 8.44 -1.67
C PHE A 51 -7.82 9.75 -1.74
N VAL A 52 -7.82 10.55 -0.67
CA VAL A 52 -7.06 11.81 -0.64
C VAL A 52 -5.55 11.58 -0.53
N GLY A 53 -5.11 10.48 0.07
CA GLY A 53 -3.71 10.17 0.35
C GLY A 53 -2.77 10.35 -0.84
N PRO A 54 -2.98 9.67 -1.98
CA PRO A 54 -2.12 9.77 -3.16
C PRO A 54 -1.94 11.20 -3.71
N PHE A 55 -2.88 12.10 -3.48
CA PHE A 55 -2.81 13.49 -3.96
C PHE A 55 -1.99 14.41 -3.05
N VAL A 56 -1.81 14.05 -1.79
CA VAL A 56 -1.15 14.89 -0.78
C VAL A 56 0.34 14.55 -0.64
N PHE A 57 0.70 13.29 -0.89
CA PHE A 57 2.06 12.78 -0.70
C PHE A 57 2.77 12.57 -2.05
N GLY A 58 4.09 12.74 -2.08
CA GLY A 58 4.90 12.58 -3.30
C GLY A 58 5.01 11.13 -3.78
N VAL A 59 5.53 10.92 -4.99
CA VAL A 59 5.45 9.65 -5.76
C VAL A 59 6.63 8.66 -5.55
N ALA A 60 7.25 8.69 -4.37
CA ALA A 60 8.49 7.95 -4.11
C ALA A 60 8.31 6.42 -4.15
N VAL A 61 7.20 5.91 -3.58
CA VAL A 61 6.87 4.48 -3.58
C VAL A 61 6.54 4.05 -5.00
N ALA A 62 5.75 4.82 -5.73
CA ALA A 62 5.40 4.52 -7.12
C ALA A 62 6.65 4.41 -8.01
N THR A 63 7.62 5.31 -7.81
CA THR A 63 8.91 5.26 -8.52
C THR A 63 9.71 4.00 -8.18
N THR A 64 9.69 3.58 -6.91
CA THR A 64 10.38 2.36 -6.47
C THR A 64 9.71 1.11 -7.02
N ILE A 65 8.38 1.06 -7.10
CA ILE A 65 7.66 -0.05 -7.72
C ILE A 65 7.91 -0.11 -9.22
N ALA A 66 7.90 1.05 -9.90
CA ALA A 66 8.12 1.10 -11.35
C ALA A 66 9.57 0.78 -11.76
N LYS A 67 10.58 1.21 -10.99
CA LYS A 67 12.01 1.13 -11.39
C LYS A 67 12.89 0.26 -10.50
N GLY A 68 12.40 -0.16 -9.34
CA GLY A 68 13.24 -0.68 -8.26
C GLY A 68 13.18 -2.19 -8.05
N ILE A 69 12.43 -2.93 -8.85
CA ILE A 69 12.23 -4.38 -8.68
C ILE A 69 12.94 -5.14 -9.81
N VAL A 70 12.50 -4.93 -11.05
CA VAL A 70 13.03 -5.52 -12.29
C VAL A 70 13.35 -4.38 -13.25
N SER A 71 14.34 -4.56 -14.13
CA SER A 71 14.70 -3.59 -15.16
C SER A 71 13.47 -3.19 -16.00
N PRO A 72 13.07 -1.90 -16.01
CA PRO A 72 11.87 -1.45 -16.74
C PRO A 72 11.97 -1.65 -18.25
N ASP A 73 13.18 -1.61 -18.80
CA ASP A 73 13.44 -1.72 -20.24
C ASP A 73 13.29 -3.16 -20.75
N GLU A 74 13.43 -4.15 -19.87
CA GLU A 74 13.42 -5.58 -20.22
C GLU A 74 12.10 -6.26 -19.84
N ILE A 75 11.38 -5.73 -18.85
CA ILE A 75 10.12 -6.33 -18.40
C ILE A 75 9.00 -6.13 -19.42
N THR A 76 8.24 -7.19 -19.69
CA THR A 76 7.10 -7.14 -20.62
C THR A 76 5.77 -7.04 -19.88
N VAL A 77 4.75 -6.50 -20.54
CA VAL A 77 3.37 -6.43 -19.99
C VAL A 77 2.84 -7.81 -19.56
N TYR A 78 3.19 -8.88 -20.28
CA TYR A 78 2.82 -10.26 -19.93
C TYR A 78 3.44 -10.71 -18.60
N MET A 79 4.69 -10.36 -18.34
CA MET A 79 5.36 -10.65 -17.06
C MET A 79 4.70 -9.90 -15.92
N ILE A 80 4.31 -8.63 -16.15
CA ILE A 80 3.58 -7.83 -15.15
C ILE A 80 2.24 -8.48 -14.83
N ILE A 81 1.46 -8.88 -15.85
CA ILE A 81 0.19 -9.60 -15.65
C ILE A 81 0.41 -10.88 -14.86
N GLY A 82 1.43 -11.69 -15.20
CA GLY A 82 1.76 -12.92 -14.49
C GLY A 82 2.13 -12.68 -13.02
N GLY A 83 2.94 -11.67 -12.75
CA GLY A 83 3.31 -11.28 -11.39
C GLY A 83 2.12 -10.78 -10.57
N LEU A 84 1.26 -9.96 -11.18
CA LEU A 84 0.01 -9.51 -10.56
C LEU A 84 -0.96 -10.66 -10.31
N ALA A 85 -1.10 -11.61 -11.24
CA ALA A 85 -1.95 -12.78 -11.06
C ALA A 85 -1.51 -13.61 -9.84
N GLY A 86 -0.19 -13.82 -9.67
CA GLY A 86 0.36 -14.48 -8.49
C GLY A 86 0.07 -13.71 -7.19
N ALA A 87 0.27 -12.39 -7.21
CA ALA A 87 -0.03 -11.53 -6.07
C ALA A 87 -1.53 -11.55 -5.70
N ILE A 88 -2.41 -11.36 -6.68
CA ILE A 88 -3.87 -11.39 -6.52
C ILE A 88 -4.33 -12.73 -5.97
N ALA A 89 -3.84 -13.84 -6.54
CA ALA A 89 -4.23 -15.18 -6.12
C ALA A 89 -3.86 -15.42 -4.65
N TRP A 90 -2.62 -15.07 -4.26
CA TRP A 90 -2.17 -15.20 -2.88
C TRP A 90 -2.95 -14.30 -1.92
N SER A 91 -3.11 -13.02 -2.27
CA SER A 91 -3.86 -12.08 -1.44
C SER A 91 -5.31 -12.49 -1.25
N SER A 92 -5.99 -12.88 -2.34
CA SER A 92 -7.38 -13.34 -2.27
C SER A 92 -7.54 -14.59 -1.40
N LEU A 93 -6.59 -15.52 -1.49
CA LEU A 93 -6.57 -16.73 -0.66
C LEU A 93 -6.42 -16.37 0.83
N CYS A 94 -5.46 -15.51 1.17
CA CYS A 94 -5.25 -15.08 2.55
C CYS A 94 -6.45 -14.31 3.09
N THR A 95 -7.01 -13.39 2.31
CA THR A 95 -8.20 -12.63 2.73
C THR A 95 -9.42 -13.53 2.91
N TYR A 96 -9.60 -14.55 2.08
CA TYR A 96 -10.67 -15.56 2.26
C TYR A 96 -10.56 -16.29 3.60
N PHE A 97 -9.34 -16.60 4.04
CA PHE A 97 -9.08 -17.19 5.36
C PHE A 97 -8.97 -16.16 6.50
N GLY A 98 -9.18 -14.87 6.23
CA GLY A 98 -9.06 -13.80 7.22
C GLY A 98 -7.64 -13.60 7.76
N LEU A 99 -6.61 -14.01 6.99
CA LEU A 99 -5.21 -13.88 7.36
C LEU A 99 -4.68 -12.51 6.93
N PRO A 100 -4.25 -11.64 7.87
CA PRO A 100 -3.63 -10.37 7.51
C PRO A 100 -2.24 -10.63 6.92
N ILE A 101 -2.04 -10.22 5.68
CA ILE A 101 -0.77 -10.30 4.96
C ILE A 101 -0.31 -8.92 4.46
N SER A 102 0.95 -8.83 4.04
CA SER A 102 1.48 -7.65 3.35
C SER A 102 1.34 -7.83 1.83
N ASN A 103 0.38 -7.11 1.24
CA ASN A 103 0.23 -7.08 -0.22
C ASN A 103 1.42 -6.43 -0.92
N SER A 104 2.18 -5.56 -0.24
CA SER A 104 3.44 -5.04 -0.75
C SER A 104 4.43 -6.18 -1.02
N HIS A 105 4.54 -7.16 -0.11
CA HIS A 105 5.40 -8.33 -0.31
C HIS A 105 4.88 -9.23 -1.42
N SER A 106 3.56 -9.42 -1.49
CA SER A 106 2.93 -10.22 -2.53
C SER A 106 3.18 -9.61 -3.91
N LEU A 107 3.02 -8.29 -4.06
CA LEU A 107 3.30 -7.59 -5.31
C LEU A 107 4.77 -7.69 -5.71
N ILE A 108 5.67 -7.34 -4.79
CA ILE A 108 7.12 -7.33 -5.07
C ILE A 108 7.60 -8.75 -5.39
N GLY A 109 7.16 -9.74 -4.61
CA GLY A 109 7.45 -11.15 -4.86
C GLY A 109 6.89 -11.65 -6.19
N GLY A 110 5.67 -11.22 -6.56
CA GLY A 110 5.05 -11.56 -7.84
C GLY A 110 5.82 -11.01 -9.05
N ILE A 111 6.13 -9.70 -9.03
CA ILE A 111 6.88 -9.04 -10.11
C ILE A 111 8.33 -9.56 -10.17
N MET A 112 8.99 -9.73 -9.02
CA MET A 112 10.33 -10.30 -8.93
C MET A 112 10.36 -11.75 -9.45
N GLY A 113 9.38 -12.57 -9.08
CA GLY A 113 9.26 -13.95 -9.56
C GLY A 113 9.05 -14.03 -11.07
N ALA A 114 8.17 -13.19 -11.62
CA ALA A 114 7.97 -13.09 -13.06
C ALA A 114 9.26 -12.65 -13.79
N GLY A 115 10.00 -11.69 -13.22
CA GLY A 115 11.31 -11.26 -13.72
C GLY A 115 12.35 -12.37 -13.69
N ILE A 116 12.47 -13.12 -12.59
CA ILE A 116 13.42 -14.23 -12.47
C ILE A 116 13.15 -15.31 -13.52
N ILE A 117 11.88 -15.70 -13.71
CA ILE A 117 11.52 -16.73 -14.68
C ILE A 117 11.67 -16.24 -16.13
N GLY A 118 11.31 -14.98 -16.39
CA GLY A 118 11.32 -14.42 -17.74
C GLY A 118 12.69 -13.95 -18.24
N LEU A 119 13.52 -13.43 -17.33
CA LEU A 119 14.74 -12.67 -17.65
C LEU A 119 15.98 -13.12 -16.85
N GLY A 120 15.80 -14.02 -15.87
CA GLY A 120 16.88 -14.43 -14.96
C GLY A 120 17.15 -13.43 -13.83
N PHE A 121 18.10 -13.80 -12.95
CA PHE A 121 18.45 -12.99 -11.77
C PHE A 121 19.23 -11.71 -12.10
N GLU A 122 19.78 -11.59 -13.31
CA GLU A 122 20.60 -10.45 -13.72
C GLU A 122 19.78 -9.17 -13.92
N GLN A 123 18.51 -9.31 -14.31
CA GLN A 123 17.61 -8.17 -14.54
C GLN A 123 16.90 -7.66 -13.28
N LEU A 124 17.26 -8.19 -12.10
CA LEU A 124 16.77 -7.66 -10.84
C LEU A 124 17.51 -6.38 -10.46
N VAL A 125 16.76 -5.37 -10.01
CA VAL A 125 17.33 -4.09 -9.57
C VAL A 125 17.74 -4.19 -8.10
N TYR A 126 18.90 -4.80 -7.84
CA TYR A 126 19.38 -5.06 -6.48
C TYR A 126 19.39 -3.81 -5.59
N GLY A 127 19.79 -2.65 -6.11
CA GLY A 127 19.78 -1.40 -5.34
C GLY A 127 18.38 -0.97 -4.88
N GLY A 128 17.34 -1.23 -5.67
CA GLY A 128 15.95 -0.97 -5.29
C GLY A 128 15.44 -2.03 -4.32
N LEU A 129 15.69 -3.31 -4.62
CA LEU A 129 15.33 -4.43 -3.75
C LEU A 129 15.94 -4.31 -2.35
N THR A 130 17.22 -3.92 -2.23
CA THR A 130 17.85 -3.70 -0.92
C THR A 130 17.13 -2.62 -0.12
N LYS A 131 16.69 -1.52 -0.74
CA LYS A 131 15.92 -0.47 -0.05
C LYS A 131 14.56 -0.98 0.41
N VAL A 132 13.89 -1.75 -0.44
CA VAL A 132 12.62 -2.40 -0.10
C VAL A 132 12.80 -3.34 1.09
N PHE A 133 13.75 -4.30 1.00
CA PHE A 133 14.01 -5.27 2.06
C PHE A 133 14.45 -4.62 3.37
N ALA A 134 15.25 -3.55 3.29
CA ALA A 134 15.59 -2.76 4.47
C ALA A 134 14.34 -2.12 5.08
N GLY A 135 13.45 -1.53 4.26
CA GLY A 135 12.18 -0.96 4.71
C GLY A 135 11.28 -1.96 5.43
N ILE A 136 11.23 -3.21 4.95
CA ILE A 136 10.44 -4.31 5.55
C ILE A 136 10.86 -4.60 6.99
N ILE A 137 12.15 -4.46 7.31
CA ILE A 137 12.69 -4.72 8.65
C ILE A 137 12.64 -3.44 9.50
N ILE A 138 13.08 -2.32 8.93
CA ILE A 138 13.22 -1.05 9.66
C ILE A 138 11.87 -0.48 10.06
N ALA A 139 10.85 -0.54 9.18
CA ALA A 139 9.56 0.10 9.44
C ALA A 139 8.82 -0.53 10.64
N PRO A 140 8.67 -1.87 10.77
CA PRO A 140 8.06 -2.47 11.95
C PRO A 140 8.84 -2.20 13.24
N ILE A 141 10.17 -2.32 13.21
CA ILE A 141 11.02 -2.08 14.39
C ILE A 141 10.91 -0.62 14.84
N GLY A 142 11.05 0.31 13.90
CA GLY A 142 10.91 1.75 14.18
C GLY A 142 9.52 2.09 14.70
N GLY A 143 8.47 1.50 14.11
CA GLY A 143 7.09 1.66 14.55
C GLY A 143 6.85 1.15 15.98
N ILE A 144 7.41 -0.02 16.33
CA ILE A 144 7.33 -0.57 17.69
C ILE A 144 8.05 0.32 18.70
N ILE A 145 9.31 0.71 18.41
CA ILE A 145 10.11 1.56 19.31
C ILE A 145 9.42 2.90 19.53
N PHE A 146 9.02 3.58 18.46
CA PHE A 146 8.35 4.87 18.54
C PHE A 146 6.98 4.75 19.22
N GLY A 147 6.19 3.73 18.86
CA GLY A 147 4.89 3.48 19.45
C GLY A 147 4.97 3.22 20.96
N MET A 148 5.92 2.39 21.40
CA MET A 148 6.17 2.13 22.82
C MET A 148 6.58 3.40 23.57
N ALA A 149 7.50 4.18 23.00
CA ALA A 149 7.93 5.45 23.61
C ALA A 149 6.76 6.43 23.76
N LEU A 150 5.95 6.59 22.70
CA LEU A 150 4.80 7.48 22.69
C LEU A 150 3.74 7.04 23.71
N VAL A 151 3.41 5.74 23.76
CA VAL A 151 2.49 5.19 24.76
C VAL A 151 3.02 5.40 26.18
N GLY A 152 4.32 5.19 26.41
CA GLY A 152 4.97 5.45 27.69
C GLY A 152 4.82 6.91 28.14
N ILE A 153 5.02 7.86 27.23
CA ILE A 153 4.84 9.30 27.50
C ILE A 153 3.38 9.62 27.83
N ILE A 154 2.43 9.09 27.04
CA ILE A 154 1.00 9.29 27.28
C ILE A 154 0.61 8.76 28.66
N ILE A 155 1.05 7.55 29.02
CA ILE A 155 0.75 6.96 30.34
C ILE A 155 1.37 7.83 31.44
N ALA A 156 2.63 8.24 31.32
CA ALA A 156 3.31 9.06 32.33
C ALA A 156 2.58 10.39 32.61
N ILE A 157 2.04 11.04 31.57
CA ILE A 157 1.34 12.34 31.70
C ILE A 157 -0.09 12.16 32.26
N PHE A 158 -0.79 11.11 31.82
CA PHE A 158 -2.24 10.98 32.06
C PHE A 158 -2.63 9.94 33.12
N ALA A 159 -1.70 9.12 33.64
CA ALA A 159 -1.99 8.04 34.59
C ALA A 159 -2.75 8.49 35.85
N LYS A 160 -2.53 9.71 36.34
CA LYS A 160 -3.18 10.26 37.54
C LYS A 160 -4.47 11.05 37.25
N ARG A 161 -4.92 11.10 35.99
CA ARG A 161 -6.10 11.88 35.58
C ARG A 161 -7.37 11.03 35.68
N ARG A 162 -8.53 11.68 35.84
CA ARG A 162 -9.82 11.00 35.94
C ARG A 162 -10.13 10.22 34.65
N PRO A 163 -10.41 8.90 34.73
CA PRO A 163 -10.61 8.05 33.55
C PRO A 163 -11.69 8.57 32.57
N ALA A 164 -12.78 9.12 33.10
CA ALA A 164 -13.88 9.62 32.26
C ALA A 164 -13.46 10.76 31.31
N VAL A 165 -12.61 11.68 31.78
CA VAL A 165 -12.12 12.80 30.95
C VAL A 165 -11.11 12.30 29.92
N VAL A 166 -10.22 11.40 30.33
CA VAL A 166 -9.22 10.78 29.45
C VAL A 166 -9.91 10.01 28.32
N ASN A 167 -10.84 9.12 28.63
CA ASN A 167 -11.56 8.33 27.64
C ASN A 167 -12.33 9.19 26.63
N ARG A 168 -12.97 10.28 27.10
CA ARG A 168 -13.69 11.21 26.21
C ARG A 168 -12.73 11.92 25.24
N THR A 169 -11.60 12.39 25.74
CA THR A 169 -10.62 13.12 24.92
C THR A 169 -9.91 12.19 23.94
N PHE A 170 -9.38 11.07 24.44
CA PHE A 170 -8.69 10.08 23.60
C PHE A 170 -9.62 9.39 22.61
N GLY A 171 -10.91 9.24 22.92
CA GLY A 171 -11.90 8.79 21.95
C GLY A 171 -12.05 9.76 20.77
N ARG A 172 -11.99 11.07 20.98
CA ARG A 172 -12.00 12.03 19.85
C ARG A 172 -10.68 12.05 19.09
N LEU A 173 -9.57 11.97 19.80
CA LEU A 173 -8.24 11.93 19.19
C LEU A 173 -8.00 10.64 18.39
N SER A 174 -8.62 9.51 18.77
CA SER A 174 -8.50 8.27 18.01
C SER A 174 -9.15 8.35 16.63
N ILE A 175 -10.22 9.16 16.47
CA ILE A 175 -10.81 9.45 15.15
C ILE A 175 -9.79 10.16 14.26
N ILE A 176 -9.13 11.20 14.79
CA ILE A 176 -8.11 11.96 14.05
C ILE A 176 -6.92 11.06 13.72
N SER A 177 -6.47 10.25 14.68
CA SER A 177 -5.38 9.29 14.49
C SER A 177 -5.72 8.23 13.45
N SER A 178 -6.97 7.74 13.41
CA SER A 178 -7.44 6.76 12.43
C SER A 178 -7.56 7.38 11.04
N ALA A 179 -8.05 8.62 10.93
CA ALA A 179 -8.06 9.37 9.67
C ALA A 179 -6.64 9.61 9.14
N TRP A 180 -5.71 9.99 10.02
CA TRP A 180 -4.30 10.16 9.66
C TRP A 180 -3.66 8.85 9.20
N LEU A 181 -3.91 7.76 9.92
CA LEU A 181 -3.44 6.43 9.52
C LEU A 181 -3.99 6.06 8.15
N ALA A 182 -5.30 6.20 7.92
CA ALA A 182 -5.94 5.93 6.63
C ALA A 182 -5.38 6.79 5.49
N LEU A 183 -5.12 8.08 5.75
CA LEU A 183 -4.52 9.01 4.79
C LEU A 183 -3.10 8.56 4.39
N THR A 184 -2.25 8.29 5.37
CA THR A 184 -0.86 7.82 5.13
C THR A 184 -0.81 6.41 4.53
N HIS A 185 -1.82 5.59 4.84
CA HIS A 185 -2.00 4.27 4.26
C HIS A 185 -2.31 4.40 2.77
N GLY A 186 -3.36 5.13 2.39
CA GLY A 186 -3.72 5.34 0.99
C GLY A 186 -2.61 6.01 0.18
N ALA A 187 -1.87 6.92 0.79
CA ALA A 187 -0.69 7.53 0.18
C ALA A 187 0.39 6.51 -0.22
N ASN A 188 0.65 5.49 0.60
CA ASN A 188 1.61 4.44 0.28
C ASN A 188 1.01 3.39 -0.67
N ASP A 189 -0.24 3.03 -0.46
CA ASP A 189 -0.90 1.92 -1.14
C ASP A 189 -1.29 2.27 -2.57
N GLY A 190 -1.93 3.42 -2.78
CA GLY A 190 -2.26 3.88 -4.14
C GLY A 190 -1.01 4.01 -5.00
N GLN A 191 0.11 4.44 -4.40
CA GLN A 191 1.39 4.50 -5.11
C GLN A 191 1.90 3.16 -5.63
N LYS A 192 1.56 2.03 -5.00
CA LYS A 192 1.95 0.71 -5.50
C LYS A 192 1.32 0.46 -6.85
N THR A 193 0.01 0.66 -6.93
CA THR A 193 -0.78 0.48 -8.15
C THR A 193 -0.41 1.52 -9.20
N MET A 194 -0.17 2.78 -8.80
CA MET A 194 0.36 3.82 -9.69
C MET A 194 1.68 3.39 -10.35
N GLY A 195 2.62 2.86 -9.56
CA GLY A 195 3.91 2.39 -10.06
C GLY A 195 3.77 1.25 -11.06
N ILE A 196 2.85 0.30 -10.80
CA ILE A 196 2.56 -0.80 -11.74
C ILE A 196 1.91 -0.30 -13.02
N ILE A 197 0.91 0.58 -12.93
CA ILE A 197 0.25 1.14 -14.12
C ILE A 197 1.28 1.88 -14.98
N VAL A 198 2.16 2.68 -14.38
CA VAL A 198 3.20 3.38 -15.14
C VAL A 198 4.22 2.40 -15.72
N LEU A 199 4.59 1.33 -15.01
CA LEU A 199 5.44 0.28 -15.55
C LEU A 199 4.80 -0.42 -16.76
N ILE A 200 3.48 -0.66 -16.74
CA ILE A 200 2.72 -1.19 -17.87
C ILE A 200 2.77 -0.23 -19.06
N LEU A 201 2.51 1.06 -18.82
CA LEU A 201 2.52 2.08 -19.87
C LEU A 201 3.92 2.20 -20.51
N PHE A 202 4.97 2.15 -19.68
CA PHE A 202 6.36 2.22 -20.14
C PHE A 202 6.74 0.96 -20.95
N SER A 203 6.46 -0.24 -20.42
CA SER A 203 6.70 -1.52 -21.09
C SER A 203 5.91 -1.71 -22.39
N ALA A 204 4.80 -0.98 -22.56
CA ALA A 204 3.99 -0.98 -23.77
C ALA A 204 4.38 0.11 -24.79
N ASP A 205 5.49 0.84 -24.55
CA ASP A 205 5.94 1.99 -25.35
C ASP A 205 4.89 3.12 -25.47
N LEU A 206 3.99 3.25 -24.50
CA LEU A 206 2.95 4.29 -24.47
C LEU A 206 3.43 5.59 -23.81
N ILE A 207 4.49 5.51 -23.01
CA ILE A 207 5.20 6.64 -22.42
C ILE A 207 6.71 6.43 -22.56
N SER A 208 7.45 7.49 -22.87
CA SER A 208 8.91 7.45 -22.99
C SER A 208 9.65 7.68 -21.67
N GLU A 209 8.97 8.30 -20.69
CA GLU A 209 9.54 8.61 -19.39
C GLU A 209 8.58 8.19 -18.28
N ILE A 210 9.13 7.56 -17.24
CA ILE A 210 8.37 7.16 -16.04
C ILE A 210 8.07 8.41 -15.21
N HIS A 211 6.84 8.89 -15.37
CA HIS A 211 6.20 9.94 -14.58
C HIS A 211 4.81 9.45 -14.15
N MET A 212 4.22 10.06 -13.11
CA MET A 212 2.89 9.69 -12.61
C MET A 212 1.84 10.68 -13.11
N PRO A 213 1.17 10.43 -14.25
CA PRO A 213 0.15 11.34 -14.73
C PRO A 213 -1.07 11.32 -13.79
N LEU A 214 -1.77 12.46 -13.71
CA LEU A 214 -2.84 12.67 -12.74
C LEU A 214 -3.97 11.65 -12.83
N TRP A 215 -4.27 11.13 -14.03
CA TRP A 215 -5.29 10.09 -14.21
C TRP A 215 -4.89 8.76 -13.56
N VAL A 216 -3.59 8.44 -13.50
CA VAL A 216 -3.09 7.24 -12.80
C VAL A 216 -3.24 7.40 -11.29
N ILE A 217 -2.96 8.61 -10.78
CA ILE A 217 -3.21 8.93 -9.37
C ILE A 217 -4.69 8.74 -9.05
N PHE A 218 -5.58 9.26 -9.90
CA PHE A 218 -7.02 9.16 -9.72
C PHE A 218 -7.54 7.73 -9.83
N ALA A 219 -6.99 6.93 -10.73
CA ALA A 219 -7.42 5.55 -10.93
C ALA A 219 -7.00 4.63 -9.76
N ALA A 220 -5.89 4.95 -9.09
CA ALA A 220 -5.31 4.16 -8.00
C ALA A 220 -5.58 4.74 -6.59
N ALA A 221 -6.47 5.73 -6.48
CA ALA A 221 -6.86 6.36 -5.22
C ALA A 221 -8.17 5.76 -4.68
#